data_AF-A0A1H0J3N8-F1
#
_entry.id   AF-A0A1H0J3N8-F1
#
_cell.length_a   1.000
_cell.length_b   1.000
_cell.length_c   1.000
_cell.angle_alpha   90.00
_cell.angle_beta   90.00
_cell.angle_gamma   90.00
#
_symmetry.space_group_name_H-M   'P 1'
#
loop_
_entity.id
_entity.type
_entity.pdbx_description
1 polymer ?
#
loop_
_entity_poly.entity_id
_entity_poly.type
_entity_poly.pdbx_seq_one_letter_code
_entity_poly.pdbx_strand_id
1 'polypeptide(L)'
;MTIRRRDFLTLAGAATLTGSLPRLARSADSAYDLDRFGNARILHMTDAHAQLKPVYFREPSVNIGIGSMQGNPPHLVGKAFLDRFGIRPDSADAYAFTFIEFEKAAARFGKLGGFAHLKTLIDRLRSDVGAGRSLLLDGGDLWQGTGLANAMQGADMVDAANLLGIEAMTGHWEFTYGEKVLRDNLERFKGEFLAQNVFLTEEAAFNDAKAFDPASGRVFKPSVIKEIGGHRVAVIGQAFPYVPIAHPKRFTPDWKFGIRDEELQKLVDGHRNNDKVDAVILLSHNGMDVDLKLASRVTGIDVILGGHTHDAVPQPITVTNAGGVTLVTNAGSYGKYLAVLDLDIAKGKVANVRYRLLPVFAELLKPDPAMQALIEKAREPHAAAWGDKIAAADRLLYRRGNFSGTMDQLICDALRGELNAEIALSPGFRWGTTALAGQPLTMEDVLAQTAITYPETYVATMTGAQIKDVLEDVCDNLFNPDPYYQQGGDMVRVGGLSYACTPAETVGKRISELKLDGGRTLEAGKSYKVAGWASVNEQKGAPVWDVVANHLRSGKPPNRNAPGVTLKGVDDNPGIAGLHQ
;
A
#
# COMPACT_ATOMS: atom_id res chain seq x y z
N MET A 1 -30.20 -0.83 -4.41
CA MET A 1 -30.88 0.02 -5.41
C MET A 1 -29.79 0.82 -6.10
N THR A 2 -29.39 0.44 -7.31
CA THR A 2 -28.24 1.03 -8.02
C THR A 2 -28.59 2.47 -8.40
N ILE A 3 -27.93 3.43 -7.77
CA ILE A 3 -28.12 4.86 -8.02
C ILE A 3 -27.65 5.17 -9.45
N ARG A 4 -28.46 5.87 -10.25
CA ARG A 4 -28.10 6.20 -11.65
C ARG A 4 -27.02 7.29 -11.65
N ARG A 5 -26.15 7.32 -12.67
CA ARG A 5 -25.08 8.33 -12.87
C ARG A 5 -25.51 9.78 -12.59
N ARG A 6 -26.79 10.14 -12.75
CA ARG A 6 -27.35 11.48 -12.45
C ARG A 6 -27.43 11.82 -10.96
N ASP A 7 -27.70 10.84 -10.11
CA ASP A 7 -27.91 11.05 -8.68
C ASP A 7 -26.58 11.18 -7.91
N PHE A 8 -25.49 10.58 -8.43
CA PHE A 8 -24.12 10.83 -7.95
C PHE A 8 -23.75 12.33 -8.07
N LEU A 9 -24.24 13.01 -9.10
CA LEU A 9 -23.84 14.38 -9.49
C LEU A 9 -24.45 15.48 -8.63
N THR A 10 -25.69 15.30 -8.19
CA THR A 10 -26.35 16.23 -7.25
C THR A 10 -25.61 16.28 -5.90
N LEU A 11 -24.78 15.27 -5.64
CA LEU A 11 -24.27 14.91 -4.33
C LEU A 11 -22.72 14.97 -4.24
N ALA A 12 -22.01 15.12 -5.36
CA ALA A 12 -20.54 15.25 -5.47
C ALA A 12 -20.03 16.71 -5.53
N GLY A 13 -20.88 17.70 -5.28
CA GLY A 13 -20.52 19.13 -5.42
C GLY A 13 -19.41 19.64 -4.49
N ALA A 14 -18.23 19.81 -5.08
CA ALA A 14 -17.13 20.77 -4.84
C ALA A 14 -16.06 20.53 -3.73
N ALA A 15 -14.79 20.48 -4.19
CA ALA A 15 -13.58 20.95 -3.51
C ALA A 15 -12.72 21.76 -4.51
N THR A 16 -12.85 23.09 -4.48
CA THR A 16 -11.88 24.04 -5.04
C THR A 16 -11.82 25.24 -4.12
N LEU A 17 -10.76 25.34 -3.31
CA LEU A 17 -10.39 26.57 -2.62
C LEU A 17 -9.34 27.31 -3.46
N THR A 18 -9.82 28.12 -4.41
CA THR A 18 -9.23 29.42 -4.79
C THR A 18 -10.41 30.33 -5.16
N GLY A 19 -10.32 31.63 -4.85
CA GLY A 19 -11.47 32.50 -4.56
C GLY A 19 -12.57 32.72 -5.63
N SER A 20 -13.75 33.04 -5.09
CA SER A 20 -14.94 33.75 -5.64
C SER A 20 -15.90 33.10 -6.67
N LEU A 21 -17.15 32.90 -6.19
CA LEU A 21 -18.49 32.84 -6.86
C LEU A 21 -19.03 31.47 -7.43
N PRO A 22 -20.38 31.28 -7.51
CA PRO A 22 -21.08 30.16 -6.87
C PRO A 22 -21.36 28.91 -7.73
N ARG A 23 -21.67 27.83 -6.98
CA ARG A 23 -22.17 26.49 -7.35
C ARG A 23 -22.92 26.41 -8.69
N LEU A 24 -22.31 25.71 -9.65
CA LEU A 24 -23.01 24.98 -10.70
C LEU A 24 -22.72 23.49 -10.53
N ALA A 25 -23.78 22.68 -10.59
CA ALA A 25 -23.70 21.23 -10.50
C ALA A 25 -22.77 20.71 -11.61
N ARG A 26 -21.62 20.17 -11.20
CA ARG A 26 -20.61 19.57 -12.08
C ARG A 26 -21.15 18.26 -12.66
N SER A 27 -21.05 18.08 -13.98
CA SER A 27 -21.40 16.82 -14.66
C SER A 27 -20.40 15.70 -14.31
N ALA A 28 -20.75 14.43 -14.56
CA ALA A 28 -19.84 13.29 -14.32
C ALA A 28 -18.52 13.42 -15.07
N ASP A 29 -18.56 14.05 -16.25
CA ASP A 29 -17.36 14.30 -17.04
C ASP A 29 -16.44 15.32 -16.32
N SER A 30 -17.01 16.29 -15.59
CA SER A 30 -16.24 17.34 -14.90
C SER A 30 -15.57 16.95 -13.59
N ALA A 31 -15.80 15.75 -13.04
CA ALA A 31 -15.11 15.28 -11.83
C ALA A 31 -13.61 15.07 -12.06
N TYR A 32 -13.21 14.77 -13.29
CA TYR A 32 -11.83 14.54 -13.71
C TYR A 32 -11.32 15.58 -14.72
N ASP A 33 -12.10 16.64 -14.99
CA ASP A 33 -11.64 17.78 -15.80
C ASP A 33 -10.71 18.64 -14.96
N LEU A 34 -9.43 18.66 -15.34
CA LEU A 34 -8.40 19.43 -14.66
C LEU A 34 -7.98 20.64 -15.50
N ASP A 35 -7.95 21.81 -14.88
CA ASP A 35 -7.35 22.99 -15.50
C ASP A 35 -5.88 22.72 -15.80
N ARG A 36 -5.47 22.99 -17.04
CA ARG A 36 -4.06 22.89 -17.46
C ARG A 36 -3.18 23.78 -16.59
N PHE A 37 -2.03 23.26 -16.20
CA PHE A 37 -1.04 23.96 -15.40
C PHE A 37 0.35 23.43 -15.73
N GLY A 38 1.35 24.32 -15.69
CA GLY A 38 2.74 23.95 -15.93
C GLY A 38 3.03 23.40 -17.34
N ASN A 39 4.15 22.72 -17.47
CA ASN A 39 4.65 22.15 -18.72
C ASN A 39 4.89 20.63 -18.65
N ALA A 40 4.74 20.01 -17.48
CA ALA A 40 4.98 18.60 -17.25
C ALA A 40 3.93 18.02 -16.29
N ARG A 41 3.29 16.90 -16.65
CA ARG A 41 2.34 16.17 -15.81
C ARG A 41 2.92 14.83 -15.40
N ILE A 42 3.06 14.59 -14.10
CA ILE A 42 3.45 13.28 -13.58
C ILE A 42 2.20 12.62 -12.99
N LEU A 43 1.87 11.46 -13.54
CA LEU A 43 0.84 10.57 -13.03
C LEU A 43 1.52 9.51 -12.15
N HIS A 44 1.01 9.31 -10.95
CA HIS A 44 1.59 8.36 -10.01
C HIS A 44 0.53 7.46 -9.37
N MET A 45 0.82 6.17 -9.36
CA MET A 45 0.09 5.13 -8.64
C MET A 45 1.08 4.23 -7.89
N THR A 46 0.62 3.45 -6.93
CA THR A 46 1.45 2.52 -6.16
C THR A 46 0.56 1.52 -5.42
N ASP A 47 1.15 0.47 -4.85
CA ASP A 47 0.50 -0.48 -3.94
C ASP A 47 -0.79 -1.07 -4.56
N ALA A 48 -0.78 -1.34 -5.86
CA ALA A 48 -1.96 -1.84 -6.58
C ALA A 48 -2.36 -3.24 -6.11
N HIS A 49 -1.40 -4.00 -5.57
CA HIS A 49 -1.55 -5.35 -5.06
C HIS A 49 -2.36 -6.27 -5.97
N ALA A 50 -2.02 -6.24 -7.27
CA ALA A 50 -2.64 -7.02 -8.33
C ALA A 50 -4.18 -6.91 -8.43
N GLN A 51 -4.79 -5.85 -7.90
CA GLN A 51 -6.23 -5.65 -7.99
C GLN A 51 -6.62 -5.07 -9.36
N LEU A 52 -6.78 -5.98 -10.34
CA LEU A 52 -7.21 -5.62 -11.70
C LEU A 52 -8.67 -5.12 -11.75
N LYS A 53 -9.52 -5.58 -10.83
CA LYS A 53 -10.95 -5.23 -10.77
C LYS A 53 -11.22 -4.11 -9.76
N PRO A 54 -12.30 -3.33 -9.91
CA PRO A 54 -12.74 -2.41 -8.86
C PRO A 54 -12.98 -3.13 -7.54
N VAL A 55 -12.60 -2.47 -6.43
CA VAL A 55 -12.68 -3.01 -5.08
C VAL A 55 -13.50 -2.10 -4.17
N TYR A 56 -14.03 -2.67 -3.08
CA TYR A 56 -14.30 -1.89 -1.88
C TYR A 56 -13.04 -1.93 -1.02
N PHE A 57 -12.61 -0.79 -0.50
CA PHE A 57 -11.50 -0.70 0.43
C PHE A 57 -11.76 0.40 1.45
N ARG A 58 -11.82 0.03 2.73
CA ARG A 58 -12.04 0.93 3.87
C ARG A 58 -10.71 1.38 4.45
N GLU A 59 -10.51 2.69 4.56
CA GLU A 59 -9.34 3.29 5.22
C GLU A 59 -9.23 2.93 6.72
N PRO A 60 -8.05 3.08 7.33
CA PRO A 60 -7.88 2.73 8.74
C PRO A 60 -8.69 3.65 9.66
N SER A 61 -9.23 3.09 10.74
CA SER A 61 -9.76 3.86 11.88
C SER A 61 -8.75 4.03 13.01
N VAL A 62 -7.58 3.40 12.88
CA VAL A 62 -6.44 3.53 13.80
C VAL A 62 -5.16 3.55 12.96
N ASN A 63 -4.50 4.71 12.89
CA ASN A 63 -3.19 4.95 12.29
C ASN A 63 -2.43 5.99 13.14
N ILE A 64 -1.76 5.52 14.17
CA ILE A 64 -1.13 6.27 15.27
C ILE A 64 0.29 6.63 14.88
N GLY A 65 0.58 7.92 14.91
CA GLY A 65 1.93 8.46 14.90
C GLY A 65 2.39 8.76 16.33
N ILE A 66 3.66 8.54 16.62
CA ILE A 66 4.29 8.90 17.91
C ILE A 66 5.38 9.95 17.71
N GLY A 67 5.85 10.58 18.79
CA GLY A 67 6.95 11.55 18.71
C GLY A 67 6.65 12.67 17.70
N SER A 68 7.56 12.89 16.74
CA SER A 68 7.38 13.91 15.68
C SER A 68 6.28 13.56 14.66
N MET A 69 5.85 12.30 14.59
CA MET A 69 4.81 11.86 13.66
C MET A 69 3.40 12.10 14.20
N GLN A 70 3.25 12.28 15.52
CA GLN A 70 1.94 12.47 16.15
C GLN A 70 1.24 13.71 15.60
N GLY A 71 0.01 13.54 15.11
CA GLY A 71 -0.79 14.65 14.58
C GLY A 71 -0.40 15.16 13.20
N ASN A 72 0.52 14.47 12.53
CA ASN A 72 0.93 14.79 11.17
C ASN A 72 0.49 13.69 10.21
N PRO A 73 0.11 14.02 8.95
CA PRO A 73 -0.04 13.01 7.92
C PRO A 73 1.24 12.16 7.81
N PRO A 74 1.11 10.83 7.64
CA PRO A 74 -0.13 10.09 7.34
C PRO A 74 -0.98 9.66 8.56
N HIS A 75 -0.58 10.03 9.77
CA HIS A 75 -1.16 9.57 11.04
C HIS A 75 -2.40 10.33 11.50
N LEU A 76 -3.33 10.55 10.57
CA LEU A 76 -4.61 11.19 10.81
C LEU A 76 -5.72 10.31 10.26
N VAL A 77 -6.76 10.08 11.06
CA VAL A 77 -7.92 9.29 10.64
C VAL A 77 -9.22 10.04 10.90
N GLY A 78 -10.31 9.58 10.27
CA GLY A 78 -11.67 10.06 10.54
C GLY A 78 -11.80 11.59 10.49
N LYS A 79 -12.40 12.19 11.52
CA LYS A 79 -12.65 13.63 11.56
C LYS A 79 -11.37 14.47 11.51
N ALA A 80 -10.29 14.04 12.16
CA ALA A 80 -9.04 14.79 12.15
C ALA A 80 -8.45 14.87 10.73
N PHE A 81 -8.56 13.79 9.96
CA PHE A 81 -8.19 13.77 8.55
C PHE A 81 -9.06 14.72 7.72
N LEU A 82 -10.39 14.63 7.88
CA LEU A 82 -11.34 15.49 7.16
C LEU A 82 -11.07 16.98 7.43
N ASP A 83 -10.87 17.35 8.69
CA ASP A 83 -10.58 18.73 9.10
C ASP A 83 -9.24 19.21 8.52
N ARG A 84 -8.18 18.38 8.58
CA ARG A 84 -6.84 18.73 8.07
C ARG A 84 -6.82 19.05 6.58
N PHE A 85 -7.64 18.34 5.80
CA PHE A 85 -7.68 18.47 4.34
C PHE A 85 -8.92 19.23 3.83
N GLY A 86 -9.77 19.73 4.73
CA GLY A 86 -10.98 20.48 4.38
C GLY A 86 -12.01 19.66 3.60
N ILE A 87 -12.13 18.36 3.90
CA ILE A 87 -13.03 17.42 3.23
C ILE A 87 -14.36 17.36 3.98
N ARG A 88 -15.46 17.45 3.24
CA ARG A 88 -16.81 17.33 3.81
C ARG A 88 -17.15 15.87 4.17
N PRO A 89 -17.67 15.58 5.38
CA PRO A 89 -17.96 14.20 5.83
C PRO A 89 -18.93 13.38 4.96
N ASP A 90 -19.83 14.01 4.22
CA ASP A 90 -20.88 13.36 3.42
C ASP A 90 -20.56 13.31 1.90
N SER A 91 -19.29 13.53 1.54
CA SER A 91 -18.80 13.63 0.17
C SER A 91 -18.20 12.32 -0.37
N ALA A 92 -18.01 12.26 -1.69
CA ALA A 92 -17.32 11.14 -2.34
C ALA A 92 -15.86 11.03 -1.87
N ASP A 93 -15.20 12.17 -1.63
CA ASP A 93 -13.83 12.19 -1.10
C ASP A 93 -13.78 11.63 0.33
N ALA A 94 -14.73 11.99 1.21
CA ALA A 94 -14.78 11.40 2.55
C ALA A 94 -14.94 9.88 2.51
N TYR A 95 -15.75 9.36 1.58
CA TYR A 95 -15.87 7.91 1.35
C TYR A 95 -14.56 7.29 0.88
N ALA A 96 -13.87 7.93 -0.07
CA ALA A 96 -12.65 7.40 -0.62
C ALA A 96 -11.50 7.44 0.41
N PHE A 97 -11.40 8.49 1.22
CA PHE A 97 -10.24 8.74 2.10
C PHE A 97 -10.45 8.38 3.57
N THR A 98 -11.65 7.95 3.99
CA THR A 98 -11.91 7.65 5.40
C THR A 98 -12.78 6.40 5.58
N PHE A 99 -12.88 5.95 6.83
CA PHE A 99 -13.74 4.83 7.21
C PHE A 99 -15.16 5.25 7.61
N ILE A 100 -15.43 6.56 7.71
CA ILE A 100 -16.66 7.10 8.30
C ILE A 100 -17.86 6.68 7.44
N GLU A 101 -18.88 6.09 8.08
CA GLU A 101 -20.12 5.65 7.41
C GLU A 101 -19.87 4.77 6.17
N PHE A 102 -18.79 3.97 6.17
CA PHE A 102 -18.26 3.32 4.96
C PHE A 102 -19.29 2.48 4.21
N GLU A 103 -20.11 1.65 4.88
CA GLU A 103 -21.10 0.79 4.19
C GLU A 103 -22.21 1.62 3.52
N LYS A 104 -22.68 2.66 4.19
CA LYS A 104 -23.67 3.59 3.66
C LYS A 104 -23.12 4.36 2.46
N ALA A 105 -21.87 4.80 2.55
CA ALA A 105 -21.19 5.50 1.48
C ALA A 105 -20.85 4.58 0.29
N ALA A 106 -20.43 3.33 0.54
CA ALA A 106 -20.19 2.31 -0.47
C ALA A 106 -21.47 2.00 -1.27
N ALA A 107 -22.63 1.92 -0.60
CA ALA A 107 -23.92 1.76 -1.26
C ALA A 107 -24.29 2.95 -2.17
N ARG A 108 -23.73 4.14 -1.92
CA ARG A 108 -23.98 5.37 -2.69
C ARG A 108 -22.99 5.57 -3.82
N PHE A 109 -21.70 5.34 -3.58
CA PHE A 109 -20.61 5.72 -4.49
C PHE A 109 -19.99 4.54 -5.24
N GLY A 110 -20.32 3.30 -4.87
CA GLY A 110 -19.86 2.09 -5.54
C GLY A 110 -18.38 1.80 -5.29
N LYS A 111 -17.78 1.00 -6.18
CA LYS A 111 -16.40 0.54 -6.04
C LYS A 111 -15.39 1.56 -6.56
N LEU A 112 -14.17 1.46 -6.05
CA LEU A 112 -13.03 2.27 -6.45
C LEU A 112 -12.01 1.43 -7.25
N GLY A 113 -11.20 2.10 -8.06
CA GLY A 113 -10.11 1.50 -8.82
C GLY A 113 -10.55 0.63 -10.00
N GLY A 114 -9.74 -0.40 -10.27
CA GLY A 114 -9.89 -1.28 -11.43
C GLY A 114 -9.17 -0.76 -12.67
N PHE A 115 -8.30 -1.60 -13.24
CA PHE A 115 -7.35 -1.21 -14.27
C PHE A 115 -8.01 -0.74 -15.57
N ALA A 116 -9.18 -1.28 -15.93
CA ALA A 116 -9.93 -0.82 -17.09
C ALA A 116 -10.45 0.63 -16.92
N HIS A 117 -10.90 1.00 -15.73
CA HIS A 117 -11.37 2.35 -15.42
C HIS A 117 -10.18 3.31 -15.29
N LEU A 118 -9.12 2.85 -14.63
CA LEU A 118 -7.87 3.57 -14.47
C LEU A 118 -7.23 3.89 -15.83
N LYS A 119 -7.23 2.96 -16.78
CA LYS A 119 -6.76 3.18 -18.16
C LYS A 119 -7.50 4.33 -18.84
N THR A 120 -8.84 4.33 -18.74
CA THR A 120 -9.65 5.41 -19.30
C THR A 120 -9.32 6.77 -18.68
N LEU A 121 -9.11 6.82 -17.36
CA LEU A 121 -8.71 8.05 -16.68
C LEU A 121 -7.31 8.52 -17.10
N ILE A 122 -6.33 7.61 -17.15
CA ILE A 122 -4.96 7.92 -17.56
C ILE A 122 -4.92 8.46 -18.99
N ASP A 123 -5.59 7.79 -19.92
CA ASP A 123 -5.63 8.22 -21.33
C ASP A 123 -6.20 9.62 -21.49
N ARG A 124 -7.29 9.90 -20.76
CA ARG A 124 -7.89 11.24 -20.72
C ARG A 124 -6.88 12.26 -20.22
N LEU A 125 -6.28 12.03 -19.05
CA LEU A 125 -5.35 12.98 -18.43
C LEU A 125 -4.07 13.21 -19.26
N ARG A 126 -3.60 12.20 -19.98
CA ARG A 126 -2.47 12.30 -20.92
C ARG A 126 -2.87 13.10 -22.17
N SER A 127 -4.03 12.80 -22.75
CA SER A 127 -4.58 13.52 -23.91
C SER A 127 -4.78 15.01 -23.60
N ASP A 128 -5.26 15.33 -22.40
CA ASP A 128 -5.55 16.70 -21.98
C ASP A 128 -4.32 17.62 -22.00
N VAL A 129 -3.11 17.11 -21.74
CA VAL A 129 -1.86 17.88 -21.76
C VAL A 129 -1.10 17.78 -23.09
N GLY A 130 -1.43 16.80 -23.94
CA GLY A 130 -0.78 16.54 -25.22
C GLY A 130 0.43 15.61 -25.10
N ALA A 131 0.86 15.09 -26.25
CA ALA A 131 1.97 14.14 -26.34
C ALA A 131 3.29 14.73 -25.78
N GLY A 132 4.10 13.89 -25.14
CA GLY A 132 5.40 14.27 -24.59
C GLY A 132 5.34 15.20 -23.37
N ARG A 133 4.16 15.38 -22.76
CA ARG A 133 3.96 16.24 -21.58
C ARG A 133 3.47 15.49 -20.35
N SER A 134 3.40 14.16 -20.41
CA SER A 134 2.97 13.32 -19.30
C SER A 134 3.87 12.12 -19.09
N LEU A 135 4.11 11.72 -17.84
CA LEU A 135 4.71 10.43 -17.49
C LEU A 135 3.77 9.65 -16.55
N LEU A 136 3.74 8.31 -16.66
CA LEU A 136 3.11 7.44 -15.65
C LEU A 136 4.16 6.64 -14.89
N LEU A 137 4.20 6.82 -13.57
CA LEU A 137 5.15 6.19 -12.66
C LEU A 137 4.40 5.31 -11.66
N ASP A 138 4.98 4.16 -11.33
CA ASP A 138 4.44 3.23 -10.33
C ASP A 138 5.40 3.04 -9.15
N GLY A 139 4.93 3.33 -7.94
CA GLY A 139 5.74 3.28 -6.72
C GLY A 139 6.17 1.87 -6.29
N GLY A 140 5.72 0.79 -6.94
CA GLY A 140 5.96 -0.60 -6.53
C GLY A 140 4.71 -1.25 -5.91
N ASP A 141 4.83 -2.54 -5.56
CA ASP A 141 3.75 -3.40 -5.05
C ASP A 141 2.59 -3.57 -6.04
N LEU A 142 2.99 -3.86 -7.27
CA LEU A 142 2.12 -4.02 -8.41
C LEU A 142 1.82 -5.49 -8.70
N TRP A 143 2.82 -6.38 -8.58
CA TRP A 143 2.75 -7.73 -9.17
C TRP A 143 2.20 -8.82 -8.25
N GLN A 144 2.01 -8.57 -6.96
CA GLN A 144 1.51 -9.54 -5.97
C GLN A 144 0.16 -9.07 -5.40
N GLY A 145 -0.65 -9.96 -4.80
CA GLY A 145 -1.78 -9.54 -3.95
C GLY A 145 -3.12 -10.21 -4.27
N THR A 146 -3.15 -11.06 -5.29
CA THR A 146 -4.32 -11.83 -5.69
C THR A 146 -3.96 -13.27 -6.03
N GLY A 147 -4.97 -14.15 -6.04
CA GLY A 147 -4.81 -15.53 -6.49
C GLY A 147 -4.34 -15.62 -7.95
N LEU A 148 -4.82 -14.73 -8.81
CA LEU A 148 -4.43 -14.69 -10.22
C LEU A 148 -2.95 -14.36 -10.38
N ALA A 149 -2.48 -13.30 -9.72
CA ALA A 149 -1.08 -12.91 -9.74
C ALA A 149 -0.17 -13.97 -9.12
N ASN A 150 -0.63 -14.72 -8.11
CA ASN A 150 0.16 -15.83 -7.58
C ASN A 150 0.26 -16.99 -8.60
N ALA A 151 -0.87 -17.36 -9.23
CA ALA A 151 -0.94 -18.43 -10.23
C ALA A 151 -0.13 -18.11 -11.50
N MET A 152 -0.13 -16.84 -11.92
CA MET A 152 0.60 -16.35 -13.10
C MET A 152 1.98 -15.77 -12.76
N GLN A 153 2.41 -15.88 -11.49
CA GLN A 153 3.68 -15.36 -11.00
C GLN A 153 3.92 -13.87 -11.36
N GLY A 154 2.88 -13.05 -11.27
CA GLY A 154 2.87 -11.61 -11.53
C GLY A 154 2.77 -11.21 -13.02
N ALA A 155 2.80 -12.17 -13.94
CA ALA A 155 2.90 -11.89 -15.36
C ALA A 155 1.63 -11.24 -15.97
N ASP A 156 0.47 -11.46 -15.35
CA ASP A 156 -0.79 -10.76 -15.63
C ASP A 156 -0.67 -9.25 -15.36
N MET A 157 -0.02 -8.90 -14.25
CA MET A 157 0.19 -7.51 -13.87
C MET A 157 1.23 -6.83 -14.74
N VAL A 158 2.25 -7.55 -15.23
CA VAL A 158 3.19 -7.01 -16.23
C VAL A 158 2.47 -6.64 -17.53
N ASP A 159 1.54 -7.48 -18.00
CA ASP A 159 0.74 -7.16 -19.19
C ASP A 159 -0.18 -5.95 -18.97
N ALA A 160 -0.84 -5.90 -17.82
CA ALA A 160 -1.70 -4.78 -17.47
C ALA A 160 -0.89 -3.48 -17.33
N ALA A 161 0.30 -3.53 -16.74
CA ALA A 161 1.24 -2.41 -16.62
C ALA A 161 1.68 -1.89 -18.00
N ASN A 162 2.03 -2.82 -18.90
CA ASN A 162 2.39 -2.51 -20.28
C ASN A 162 1.24 -1.82 -21.03
N LEU A 163 0.00 -2.27 -20.79
CA LEU A 163 -1.17 -1.68 -21.44
C LEU A 163 -1.58 -0.35 -20.81
N LEU A 164 -1.43 -0.15 -19.49
CA LEU A 164 -1.52 1.17 -18.86
C LEU A 164 -0.46 2.15 -19.40
N GLY A 165 0.68 1.62 -19.83
CA GLY A 165 1.84 2.39 -20.27
C GLY A 165 2.58 2.98 -19.08
N ILE A 166 2.86 2.16 -18.06
CA ILE A 166 3.74 2.54 -16.95
C ILE A 166 5.17 2.66 -17.51
N GLU A 167 5.81 3.80 -17.28
CA GLU A 167 7.10 4.13 -17.91
C GLU A 167 8.29 3.88 -16.99
N ALA A 168 8.08 3.94 -15.68
CA ALA A 168 9.03 3.45 -14.70
C ALA A 168 8.32 2.95 -13.44
N MET A 169 8.91 1.96 -12.79
CA MET A 169 8.49 1.45 -11.50
C MET A 169 9.67 1.12 -10.59
N THR A 170 9.43 0.97 -9.29
CA THR A 170 10.37 0.33 -8.36
C THR A 170 9.73 -0.93 -7.76
N GLY A 171 10.26 -1.51 -6.67
CA GLY A 171 9.69 -2.76 -6.16
C GLY A 171 9.91 -3.09 -4.68
N HIS A 172 9.11 -4.06 -4.24
CA HIS A 172 9.12 -4.67 -2.92
C HIS A 172 8.55 -6.09 -2.97
N TRP A 173 7.23 -6.26 -3.15
CA TRP A 173 6.66 -7.61 -3.23
C TRP A 173 7.02 -8.32 -4.53
N GLU A 174 7.44 -7.59 -5.57
CA GLU A 174 7.99 -8.13 -6.80
C GLU A 174 9.14 -9.13 -6.53
N PHE A 175 9.95 -8.87 -5.50
CA PHE A 175 11.09 -9.70 -5.13
C PHE A 175 10.68 -11.07 -4.56
N THR A 176 9.43 -11.22 -4.10
CA THR A 176 8.95 -12.48 -3.49
C THR A 176 8.76 -13.61 -4.50
N TYR A 177 8.81 -13.32 -5.80
CA TYR A 177 8.81 -14.32 -6.86
C TYR A 177 10.20 -14.96 -7.10
N GLY A 178 11.24 -14.43 -6.46
CA GLY A 178 12.62 -14.86 -6.64
C GLY A 178 13.26 -14.30 -7.92
N GLU A 179 14.60 -14.30 -7.95
CA GLU A 179 15.38 -13.63 -8.99
C GLU A 179 15.01 -14.05 -10.42
N LYS A 180 14.83 -15.35 -10.69
CA LYS A 180 14.54 -15.84 -12.04
C LYS A 180 13.23 -15.24 -12.58
N VAL A 181 12.14 -15.43 -11.83
CA VAL A 181 10.81 -14.94 -12.25
C VAL A 181 10.78 -13.42 -12.30
N LEU A 182 11.43 -12.74 -11.35
CA LEU A 182 11.58 -11.30 -11.40
C LEU A 182 12.23 -10.86 -12.72
N ARG A 183 13.36 -11.44 -13.10
CA ARG A 183 14.07 -11.09 -14.35
C ARG A 183 13.25 -11.42 -15.60
N ASP A 184 12.55 -12.55 -15.64
CA ASP A 184 11.65 -12.91 -16.75
C ASP A 184 10.53 -11.85 -16.90
N ASN A 185 9.94 -11.39 -15.79
CA ASN A 185 8.94 -10.33 -15.78
C ASN A 185 9.52 -8.97 -16.19
N LEU A 186 10.75 -8.65 -15.78
CA LEU A 186 11.46 -7.44 -16.19
C LEU A 186 11.78 -7.40 -17.68
N GLU A 187 12.10 -8.54 -18.30
CA GLU A 187 12.30 -8.64 -19.75
C GLU A 187 10.99 -8.44 -20.53
N ARG A 188 9.85 -8.81 -19.92
CA ARG A 188 8.50 -8.59 -20.49
C ARG A 188 7.99 -7.15 -20.27
N PHE A 189 8.44 -6.48 -19.21
CA PHE A 189 8.01 -5.13 -18.88
C PHE A 189 8.58 -4.11 -19.88
N LYS A 190 7.71 -3.25 -20.42
CA LYS A 190 8.07 -2.22 -21.42
C LYS A 190 8.57 -0.93 -20.80
N GLY A 191 8.31 -0.72 -19.51
CA GLY A 191 8.85 0.39 -18.75
C GLY A 191 10.23 0.09 -18.16
N GLU A 192 10.70 0.97 -17.30
CA GLU A 192 12.00 0.84 -16.62
C GLU A 192 11.80 0.42 -15.17
N PHE A 193 12.41 -0.69 -14.73
CA PHE A 193 12.50 -1.00 -13.31
C PHE A 193 13.74 -0.32 -12.71
N LEU A 194 13.52 0.53 -11.72
CA LEU A 194 14.54 1.39 -11.14
C LEU A 194 14.73 1.04 -9.66
N ALA A 195 15.97 0.80 -9.26
CA ALA A 195 16.31 0.62 -7.85
C ALA A 195 17.77 0.98 -7.61
N GLN A 196 17.99 2.14 -7.00
CA GLN A 196 19.33 2.63 -6.69
C GLN A 196 19.95 1.87 -5.51
N ASN A 197 19.13 1.36 -4.58
CA ASN A 197 19.61 0.87 -3.29
C ASN A 197 19.88 -0.64 -3.20
N VAL A 198 19.81 -1.36 -4.32
CA VAL A 198 20.02 -2.82 -4.36
C VAL A 198 21.39 -3.15 -4.91
N PHE A 199 22.18 -3.86 -4.11
CA PHE A 199 23.55 -4.24 -4.42
C PHE A 199 23.76 -5.74 -4.23
N LEU A 200 24.74 -6.32 -4.91
CA LEU A 200 25.20 -7.67 -4.65
C LEU A 200 25.79 -7.78 -3.24
N THR A 201 25.64 -8.95 -2.63
CA THR A 201 26.50 -9.35 -1.49
C THR A 201 27.95 -9.49 -1.96
N GLU A 202 28.88 -9.47 -1.01
CA GLU A 202 30.30 -9.61 -1.30
C GLU A 202 30.60 -10.97 -1.96
N GLU A 203 29.94 -12.03 -1.51
CA GLU A 203 30.06 -13.38 -2.09
C GLU A 203 29.51 -13.43 -3.52
N ALA A 204 28.32 -12.87 -3.75
CA ALA A 204 27.73 -12.84 -5.09
C ALA A 204 28.57 -12.00 -6.06
N ALA A 205 29.13 -10.88 -5.60
CA ALA A 205 30.05 -10.07 -6.39
C ALA A 205 31.35 -10.82 -6.72
N PHE A 206 31.89 -11.59 -5.78
CA PHE A 206 33.07 -12.44 -6.03
C PHE A 206 32.79 -13.56 -7.04
N ASN A 207 31.55 -14.06 -7.07
CA ASN A 207 31.11 -15.11 -7.98
C ASN A 207 30.52 -14.58 -9.31
N ASP A 208 30.81 -13.33 -9.67
CA ASP A 208 30.37 -12.68 -10.92
C ASP A 208 28.84 -12.74 -11.14
N ALA A 209 28.05 -12.62 -10.06
CA ALA A 209 26.59 -12.58 -10.16
C ALA A 209 26.12 -11.38 -11.02
N LYS A 210 24.94 -11.54 -11.66
CA LYS A 210 24.42 -10.54 -12.62
C LYS A 210 24.06 -9.22 -11.94
N ALA A 211 24.77 -8.16 -12.30
CA ALA A 211 24.53 -6.79 -11.87
C ALA A 211 24.35 -5.84 -13.08
N PHE A 212 23.64 -4.74 -12.88
CA PHE A 212 23.57 -3.64 -13.85
C PHE A 212 24.93 -2.92 -13.97
N ASP A 213 25.58 -2.69 -12.84
CA ASP A 213 26.95 -2.16 -12.79
C ASP A 213 27.82 -3.08 -11.93
N PRO A 214 28.61 -3.98 -12.57
CA PRO A 214 29.50 -4.90 -11.86
C PRO A 214 30.56 -4.20 -11.02
N ALA A 215 31.00 -2.98 -11.39
CA ALA A 215 32.08 -2.29 -10.68
C ALA A 215 31.62 -1.80 -9.29
N SER A 216 30.39 -1.30 -9.18
CA SER A 216 29.79 -0.96 -7.88
C SER A 216 29.03 -2.12 -7.23
N GLY A 217 28.76 -3.19 -7.99
CA GLY A 217 27.88 -4.28 -7.58
C GLY A 217 26.39 -3.92 -7.58
N ARG A 218 25.98 -2.82 -8.23
CA ARG A 218 24.57 -2.38 -8.25
C ARG A 218 23.74 -3.27 -9.16
N VAL A 219 22.68 -3.87 -8.61
CA VAL A 219 21.92 -4.94 -9.29
C VAL A 219 21.03 -4.39 -10.38
N PHE A 220 20.41 -3.24 -10.16
CA PHE A 220 19.43 -2.64 -11.06
C PHE A 220 19.86 -1.24 -11.51
N LYS A 221 19.27 -0.78 -12.60
CA LYS A 221 19.42 0.60 -13.09
C LYS A 221 18.93 1.56 -11.99
N PRO A 222 19.72 2.57 -11.58
CA PRO A 222 19.35 3.42 -10.46
C PRO A 222 18.32 4.50 -10.86
N SER A 223 18.38 4.96 -12.10
CA SER A 223 17.59 6.09 -12.58
C SER A 223 17.45 6.12 -14.11
N VAL A 224 16.56 6.98 -14.59
CA VAL A 224 16.41 7.31 -16.01
C VAL A 224 16.16 8.82 -16.14
N ILE A 225 16.65 9.44 -17.21
CA ILE A 225 16.30 10.81 -17.56
C ILE A 225 15.24 10.77 -18.66
N LYS A 226 14.11 11.43 -18.43
CA LYS A 226 13.01 11.57 -19.39
C LYS A 226 12.91 13.03 -19.83
N GLU A 227 12.63 13.25 -21.10
CA GLU A 227 12.23 14.58 -21.57
C GLU A 227 10.71 14.72 -21.51
N ILE A 228 10.23 15.74 -20.81
CA ILE A 228 8.81 16.04 -20.65
C ILE A 228 8.60 17.55 -20.77
N GLY A 229 7.74 17.98 -21.69
CA GLY A 229 7.48 19.41 -21.90
C GLY A 229 8.69 20.24 -22.34
N GLY A 230 9.73 19.61 -22.91
CA GLY A 230 10.99 20.26 -23.27
C GLY A 230 11.99 20.38 -22.11
N HIS A 231 11.72 19.73 -20.98
CA HIS A 231 12.57 19.72 -19.79
C HIS A 231 13.10 18.33 -19.47
N ARG A 232 14.31 18.27 -18.92
CA ARG A 232 14.95 17.01 -18.55
C ARG A 232 14.65 16.69 -17.10
N VAL A 233 14.01 15.55 -16.86
CA VAL A 233 13.61 15.09 -15.52
C VAL A 233 14.30 13.78 -15.20
N ALA A 234 15.10 13.75 -14.13
CA ALA A 234 15.61 12.51 -13.58
C ALA A 234 14.55 11.83 -12.73
N VAL A 235 14.28 10.56 -13.00
CA VAL A 235 13.49 9.67 -12.15
C VAL A 235 14.44 8.65 -11.55
N ILE A 236 14.61 8.69 -10.23
CA ILE A 236 15.44 7.77 -9.46
C ILE A 236 14.51 6.76 -8.79
N GLY A 237 14.84 5.47 -8.84
CA GLY A 237 14.08 4.43 -8.15
C GLY A 237 14.68 4.08 -6.79
N GLN A 238 13.83 3.84 -5.81
CA GLN A 238 14.20 3.42 -4.46
C GLN A 238 13.31 2.25 -4.04
N ALA A 239 13.85 1.04 -4.13
CA ALA A 239 13.17 -0.18 -3.73
C ALA A 239 13.05 -0.25 -2.20
N PHE A 240 12.14 -1.08 -1.70
CA PHE A 240 11.95 -1.22 -0.26
C PHE A 240 13.25 -1.68 0.43
N PRO A 241 13.74 -0.95 1.45
CA PRO A 241 15.07 -1.18 2.00
C PRO A 241 15.19 -2.42 2.88
N TYR A 242 14.08 -3.02 3.32
CA TYR A 242 14.08 -4.12 4.30
C TYR A 242 13.61 -5.47 3.74
N VAL A 243 13.63 -5.65 2.41
CA VAL A 243 13.24 -6.90 1.73
C VAL A 243 13.81 -8.17 2.40
N PRO A 244 15.11 -8.25 2.76
CA PRO A 244 15.69 -9.50 3.29
C PRO A 244 15.18 -9.93 4.68
N ILE A 245 14.54 -9.03 5.42
CA ILE A 245 13.96 -9.30 6.74
C ILE A 245 12.42 -9.35 6.70
N ALA A 246 11.80 -8.69 5.72
CA ALA A 246 10.35 -8.76 5.50
C ALA A 246 9.90 -10.04 4.77
N HIS A 247 10.79 -10.65 3.99
CA HIS A 247 10.52 -11.83 3.19
C HIS A 247 11.58 -12.93 3.40
N PRO A 248 11.27 -14.19 3.05
CA PRO A 248 12.29 -15.23 3.04
C PRO A 248 13.55 -14.85 2.25
N LYS A 249 14.71 -14.87 2.91
CA LYS A 249 16.02 -14.55 2.31
C LYS A 249 16.32 -15.36 1.03
N ARG A 250 15.77 -16.58 0.91
CA ARG A 250 15.94 -17.46 -0.26
C ARG A 250 15.44 -16.86 -1.58
N PHE A 251 14.61 -15.82 -1.56
CA PHE A 251 14.15 -15.17 -2.80
C PHE A 251 15.18 -14.23 -3.42
N THR A 252 16.03 -13.62 -2.58
CA THR A 252 17.08 -12.67 -2.99
C THR A 252 18.38 -12.96 -2.23
N PRO A 253 18.94 -14.18 -2.32
CA PRO A 253 20.07 -14.61 -1.48
C PRO A 253 21.33 -13.78 -1.74
N ASP A 254 21.46 -13.28 -2.97
CA ASP A 254 22.64 -12.59 -3.49
C ASP A 254 22.55 -11.07 -3.35
N TRP A 255 21.46 -10.52 -2.82
CA TRP A 255 21.21 -9.09 -2.82
C TRP A 255 21.10 -8.51 -1.41
N LYS A 256 21.68 -7.32 -1.23
CA LYS A 256 21.53 -6.47 -0.05
C LYS A 256 20.76 -5.20 -0.41
N PHE A 257 19.89 -4.82 0.51
CA PHE A 257 19.00 -3.66 0.43
C PHE A 257 19.33 -2.68 1.56
N GLY A 258 18.85 -1.45 1.47
CA GLY A 258 18.96 -0.52 2.59
C GLY A 258 18.66 0.93 2.22
N ILE A 259 18.61 1.78 3.24
CA ILE A 259 18.61 3.23 3.07
C ILE A 259 20.08 3.67 2.91
N ARG A 260 20.39 4.32 1.79
CA ARG A 260 21.76 4.69 1.40
C ARG A 260 21.84 6.17 1.05
N ASP A 261 21.66 7.03 2.05
CA ASP A 261 21.60 8.50 1.88
C ASP A 261 22.78 9.04 1.06
N GLU A 262 24.00 8.60 1.36
CA GLU A 262 25.21 9.06 0.67
C GLU A 262 25.24 8.66 -0.82
N GLU A 263 24.84 7.43 -1.13
CA GLU A 263 24.78 6.95 -2.51
C GLU A 263 23.68 7.64 -3.30
N LEU A 264 22.53 7.90 -2.66
CA LEU A 264 21.46 8.67 -3.27
C LEU A 264 21.89 10.13 -3.49
N GLN A 265 22.55 10.76 -2.53
CA GLN A 265 23.05 12.14 -2.68
C GLN A 265 24.02 12.26 -3.85
N LYS A 266 24.99 11.34 -3.99
CA LYS A 266 25.91 11.31 -5.14
C LYS A 266 25.16 11.22 -6.48
N LEU A 267 24.10 10.40 -6.54
CA LEU A 267 23.29 10.24 -7.74
C LEU A 267 22.50 11.50 -8.08
N VAL A 268 21.88 12.13 -7.07
CA VAL A 268 21.17 13.41 -7.23
C VAL A 268 22.14 14.51 -7.70
N ASP A 269 23.31 14.61 -7.07
CA ASP A 269 24.33 15.58 -7.44
C ASP A 269 24.86 15.32 -8.85
N GLY A 270 25.05 14.06 -9.24
CA GLY A 270 25.42 13.68 -10.61
C GLY A 270 24.41 14.16 -11.64
N HIS A 271 23.11 13.94 -11.38
CA HIS A 271 22.05 14.40 -12.27
C HIS A 271 21.96 15.93 -12.35
N ARG A 272 22.09 16.63 -11.23
CA ARG A 272 22.06 18.10 -11.20
C ARG A 272 23.29 18.74 -11.85
N ASN A 273 24.48 18.23 -11.52
CA ASN A 273 25.74 18.87 -11.87
C ASN A 273 26.29 18.42 -13.22
N ASN A 274 26.17 17.13 -13.57
CA ASN A 274 26.74 16.60 -14.81
C ASN A 274 25.68 16.50 -15.89
N ASP A 275 24.54 15.88 -15.57
CA ASP A 275 23.47 15.72 -16.56
C ASP A 275 22.69 17.01 -16.78
N LYS A 276 22.74 17.98 -15.86
CA LYS A 276 22.00 19.25 -15.94
C LYS A 276 20.49 19.05 -16.06
N VAL A 277 19.92 18.14 -15.26
CA VAL A 277 18.46 17.94 -15.21
C VAL A 277 17.76 19.13 -14.54
N ASP A 278 16.57 19.42 -15.03
CA ASP A 278 15.72 20.51 -14.53
C ASP A 278 14.92 20.11 -13.29
N ALA A 279 14.54 18.83 -13.20
CA ALA A 279 13.87 18.27 -12.03
C ALA A 279 14.40 16.89 -11.65
N VAL A 280 14.31 16.55 -10.35
CA VAL A 280 14.66 15.25 -9.78
C VAL A 280 13.47 14.72 -8.99
N ILE A 281 12.97 13.57 -9.43
CA ILE A 281 11.88 12.82 -8.79
C ILE A 281 12.46 11.53 -8.22
N LEU A 282 12.18 11.27 -6.94
CA LEU A 282 12.43 9.98 -6.32
C LEU A 282 11.13 9.15 -6.33
N LEU A 283 11.13 8.03 -7.03
CA LEU A 283 10.08 7.02 -7.01
C LEU A 283 10.43 5.99 -5.92
N SER A 284 9.75 6.08 -4.78
CA SER A 284 10.15 5.43 -3.54
C SER A 284 9.16 4.38 -3.06
N HIS A 285 9.70 3.31 -2.50
CA HIS A 285 8.95 2.29 -1.77
C HIS A 285 9.43 2.16 -0.32
N ASN A 286 9.98 3.23 0.27
CA ASN A 286 10.44 3.18 1.66
C ASN A 286 9.29 3.16 2.68
N GLY A 287 8.19 3.86 2.37
CA GLY A 287 7.14 4.21 3.32
C GLY A 287 7.22 5.69 3.72
N MET A 288 6.07 6.30 4.00
CA MET A 288 5.96 7.76 4.06
C MET A 288 6.82 8.42 5.15
N ASP A 289 6.83 7.89 6.38
CA ASP A 289 7.65 8.48 7.46
C ASP A 289 9.16 8.37 7.15
N VAL A 290 9.59 7.27 6.53
CA VAL A 290 10.96 7.08 6.07
C VAL A 290 11.30 8.10 4.98
N ASP A 291 10.40 8.31 4.01
CA ASP A 291 10.57 9.29 2.93
C ASP A 291 10.60 10.73 3.46
N LEU A 292 9.78 11.07 4.46
CA LEU A 292 9.84 12.38 5.14
C LEU A 292 11.18 12.60 5.82
N LYS A 293 11.71 11.58 6.52
CA LYS A 293 13.05 11.65 7.12
C LYS A 293 14.14 11.74 6.04
N LEU A 294 14.04 10.97 4.96
CA LEU A 294 15.00 10.99 3.85
C LEU A 294 15.03 12.35 3.16
N ALA A 295 13.87 12.96 2.91
CA ALA A 295 13.75 14.31 2.38
C ALA A 295 14.40 15.38 3.27
N SER A 296 14.51 15.15 4.58
CA SER A 296 15.21 16.10 5.47
C SER A 296 16.74 16.01 5.37
N ARG A 297 17.26 14.92 4.79
CA ARG A 297 18.69 14.57 4.77
C ARG A 297 19.31 14.67 3.39
N VAL A 298 18.60 14.22 2.35
CA VAL A 298 19.07 14.24 0.96
C VAL A 298 18.57 15.51 0.27
N THR A 299 19.52 16.29 -0.23
CA THR A 299 19.26 17.59 -0.86
C THR A 299 19.15 17.48 -2.38
N GLY A 300 18.44 18.41 -3.01
CA GLY A 300 18.34 18.49 -4.48
C GLY A 300 17.24 17.64 -5.13
N ILE A 301 16.49 16.85 -4.34
CA ILE A 301 15.26 16.16 -4.78
C ILE A 301 14.09 17.16 -4.73
N ASP A 302 13.34 17.30 -5.83
CA ASP A 302 12.17 18.19 -5.84
C ASP A 302 10.94 17.48 -5.27
N VAL A 303 10.72 16.22 -5.66
CA VAL A 303 9.52 15.45 -5.29
C VAL A 303 9.87 14.00 -4.99
N ILE A 304 9.31 13.47 -3.90
CA ILE A 304 9.26 12.04 -3.58
C ILE A 304 7.84 11.54 -3.79
N LEU A 305 7.72 10.53 -4.64
CA LEU A 305 6.49 9.78 -4.93
C LEU A 305 6.61 8.42 -4.25
N GLY A 306 5.98 8.25 -3.08
CA GLY A 306 6.15 7.09 -2.21
C GLY A 306 5.00 6.06 -2.27
N GLY A 307 5.28 4.86 -1.78
CA GLY A 307 4.36 3.72 -1.60
C GLY A 307 4.51 3.01 -0.25
N HIS A 308 4.33 1.68 -0.20
CA HIS A 308 4.51 0.74 0.94
C HIS A 308 3.53 0.86 2.10
N THR A 309 3.24 2.10 2.45
CA THR A 309 2.43 2.46 3.62
C THR A 309 0.96 2.61 3.27
N HIS A 310 0.60 2.57 1.98
CA HIS A 310 -0.77 2.67 1.47
C HIS A 310 -1.48 3.98 1.83
N ASP A 311 -0.74 4.98 2.30
CA ASP A 311 -1.32 6.23 2.75
C ASP A 311 -1.81 7.05 1.56
N ALA A 312 -3.07 7.46 1.65
CA ALA A 312 -3.70 8.30 0.66
C ALA A 312 -3.65 9.74 1.14
N VAL A 313 -2.69 10.53 0.65
CA VAL A 313 -2.47 11.89 1.15
C VAL A 313 -2.97 12.92 0.12
N PRO A 314 -4.09 13.63 0.39
CA PRO A 314 -4.71 14.53 -0.59
C PRO A 314 -3.84 15.74 -0.98
N GLN A 315 -2.79 16.03 -0.21
CA GLN A 315 -1.86 17.14 -0.43
C GLN A 315 -0.43 16.69 -0.08
N PRO A 316 0.60 17.03 -0.87
CA PRO A 316 1.98 16.68 -0.54
C PRO A 316 2.43 17.39 0.75
N ILE A 317 3.30 16.71 1.50
CA ILE A 317 3.93 17.27 2.69
C ILE A 317 5.23 17.94 2.29
N THR A 318 5.39 19.18 2.71
CA THR A 318 6.59 19.99 2.44
C THR A 318 7.66 19.70 3.49
N VAL A 319 8.85 19.29 3.03
CA VAL A 319 10.03 19.12 3.87
C VAL A 319 11.09 20.14 3.45
N THR A 320 11.56 20.95 4.41
CA THR A 320 12.65 21.91 4.19
C THR A 320 13.95 21.31 4.70
N ASN A 321 15.00 21.34 3.88
CA ASN A 321 16.34 20.85 4.19
C ASN A 321 17.41 21.88 3.77
N ALA A 322 18.69 21.55 3.95
CA ALA A 322 19.81 22.45 3.67
C ALA A 322 19.92 22.89 2.20
N GLY A 323 19.35 22.12 1.26
CA GLY A 323 19.37 22.40 -0.18
C GLY A 323 18.06 22.95 -0.74
N GLY A 324 17.05 23.20 0.09
CA GLY A 324 15.77 23.78 -0.33
C GLY A 324 14.56 22.99 0.18
N VAL A 325 13.59 22.81 -0.71
CA VAL A 325 12.29 22.22 -0.39
C VAL A 325 12.07 20.96 -1.22
N THR A 326 11.63 19.88 -0.57
CA THR A 326 11.19 18.64 -1.20
C THR A 326 9.73 18.39 -0.85
N LEU A 327 8.92 18.00 -1.84
CA LEU A 327 7.53 17.57 -1.61
C LEU A 327 7.46 16.06 -1.50
N VAL A 328 6.78 15.54 -0.48
CA VAL A 328 6.62 14.09 -0.24
C VAL A 328 5.14 13.73 -0.32
N THR A 329 4.78 12.70 -1.08
CA THR A 329 3.39 12.25 -1.23
C THR A 329 3.31 10.75 -1.46
N ASN A 330 2.23 10.13 -0.96
CA ASN A 330 1.82 8.77 -1.31
C ASN A 330 0.45 8.79 -2.01
N ALA A 331 0.25 7.87 -2.95
CA ALA A 331 -0.95 7.81 -3.80
C ALA A 331 -1.99 6.79 -3.32
N GLY A 332 -1.87 6.26 -2.10
CA GLY A 332 -2.76 5.21 -1.59
C GLY A 332 -2.42 3.82 -2.13
N SER A 333 -3.43 3.05 -2.56
CA SER A 333 -3.28 1.63 -2.93
C SER A 333 -4.40 1.14 -3.87
N TYR A 334 -4.28 -0.07 -4.43
CA TYR A 334 -5.26 -0.79 -5.26
C TYR A 334 -5.68 -0.11 -6.56
N GLY A 335 -4.89 0.87 -7.03
CA GLY A 335 -5.31 1.76 -8.11
C GLY A 335 -6.57 2.57 -7.79
N LYS A 336 -6.94 2.68 -6.50
CA LYS A 336 -8.13 3.42 -6.04
C LYS A 336 -7.93 4.92 -6.12
N TYR A 337 -6.69 5.38 -6.25
CA TYR A 337 -6.38 6.76 -6.61
C TYR A 337 -5.34 6.84 -7.73
N LEU A 338 -5.33 7.98 -8.39
CA LEU A 338 -4.28 8.41 -9.29
C LEU A 338 -3.82 9.80 -8.85
N ALA A 339 -2.56 9.90 -8.43
CA ALA A 339 -1.96 11.19 -8.13
C ALA A 339 -1.62 11.91 -9.44
N VAL A 340 -2.00 13.18 -9.55
CA VAL A 340 -1.69 14.07 -10.67
C VAL A 340 -0.87 15.23 -10.14
N LEU A 341 0.39 15.26 -10.56
CA LEU A 341 1.37 16.27 -10.21
C LEU A 341 1.71 17.08 -11.46
N ASP A 342 1.10 18.25 -11.61
CA ASP A 342 1.43 19.20 -12.66
C ASP A 342 2.56 20.12 -12.20
N LEU A 343 3.66 20.11 -12.93
CA LEU A 343 4.89 20.83 -12.65
C LEU A 343 5.08 21.97 -13.66
N ASP A 344 5.38 23.16 -13.15
CA ASP A 344 5.94 24.26 -13.93
C ASP A 344 7.46 24.20 -13.80
N ILE A 345 8.12 23.55 -14.76
CA ILE A 345 9.55 23.32 -14.75
C ILE A 345 10.25 24.49 -15.44
N ALA A 346 11.28 25.03 -14.80
CA ALA A 346 12.20 25.99 -15.38
C ALA A 346 13.60 25.38 -15.45
N LYS A 347 14.53 26.06 -16.14
CA LYS A 347 15.91 25.57 -16.26
C LYS A 347 16.53 25.34 -14.88
N GLY A 348 16.88 24.09 -14.57
CA GLY A 348 17.50 23.67 -13.32
C GLY A 348 16.62 23.69 -12.07
N LYS A 349 15.29 23.92 -12.17
CA LYS A 349 14.40 23.93 -11.00
C LYS A 349 12.93 23.66 -11.34
N VAL A 350 12.19 23.14 -10.36
CA VAL A 350 10.71 23.19 -10.36
C VAL A 350 10.26 24.53 -9.80
N ALA A 351 9.62 25.37 -10.61
CA ALA A 351 9.20 26.72 -10.21
C ALA A 351 7.89 26.72 -9.43
N ASN A 352 6.94 25.86 -9.80
CA ASN A 352 5.66 25.74 -9.13
C ASN A 352 5.05 24.34 -9.34
N VAL A 353 4.15 23.95 -8.44
CA VAL A 353 3.55 22.63 -8.39
C VAL A 353 2.05 22.73 -8.12
N ARG A 354 1.27 21.95 -8.86
CA ARG A 354 -0.14 21.69 -8.55
C ARG A 354 -0.34 20.19 -8.39
N TYR A 355 -0.85 19.79 -7.22
CA TYR A 355 -1.12 18.40 -6.91
C TYR A 355 -2.61 18.15 -6.75
N ARG A 356 -3.07 16.98 -7.22
CA ARG A 356 -4.38 16.42 -6.88
C ARG A 356 -4.25 14.91 -6.72
N LEU A 357 -4.87 14.35 -5.70
CA LEU A 357 -5.07 12.91 -5.58
C LEU A 357 -6.50 12.58 -5.98
N LEU A 358 -6.68 11.89 -7.11
CA LEU A 358 -7.99 11.63 -7.68
C LEU A 358 -8.47 10.24 -7.30
N PRO A 359 -9.54 10.08 -6.50
CA PRO A 359 -10.16 8.78 -6.32
C PRO A 359 -10.77 8.28 -7.64
N VAL A 360 -10.53 7.02 -7.95
CA VAL A 360 -10.95 6.38 -9.20
C VAL A 360 -12.30 5.70 -8.98
N PHE A 361 -13.39 6.46 -9.09
CA PHE A 361 -14.75 5.91 -8.99
C PHE A 361 -15.11 5.13 -10.25
N ALA A 362 -15.24 3.80 -10.13
CA ALA A 362 -15.58 2.95 -11.26
C ALA A 362 -16.93 3.34 -11.90
N GLU A 363 -17.91 3.75 -11.07
CA GLU A 363 -19.24 4.19 -11.52
C GLU A 363 -19.22 5.46 -12.41
N LEU A 364 -18.12 6.24 -12.40
CA LEU A 364 -18.01 7.48 -13.17
C LEU A 364 -17.25 7.31 -14.49
N LEU A 365 -16.46 6.26 -14.61
CA LEU A 365 -15.56 6.00 -15.71
C LEU A 365 -16.11 4.86 -16.55
N LYS A 366 -15.95 4.92 -17.87
CA LYS A 366 -16.19 3.73 -18.70
C LYS A 366 -14.96 2.83 -18.58
N PRO A 367 -15.11 1.50 -18.52
CA PRO A 367 -13.97 0.60 -18.61
C PRO A 367 -13.36 0.67 -20.02
N ASP A 368 -12.04 0.74 -20.10
CA ASP A 368 -11.31 0.61 -21.36
C ASP A 368 -11.51 -0.81 -21.93
N PRO A 369 -11.96 -0.96 -23.19
CA PRO A 369 -12.32 -2.27 -23.74
C PRO A 369 -11.11 -3.19 -23.92
N ALA A 370 -9.92 -2.67 -24.23
CA ALA A 370 -8.74 -3.49 -24.44
C ALA A 370 -8.22 -4.05 -23.11
N MET A 371 -8.17 -3.21 -22.08
CA MET A 371 -7.82 -3.62 -20.73
C MET A 371 -8.84 -4.60 -20.15
N GLN A 372 -10.13 -4.34 -20.36
CA GLN A 372 -11.19 -5.26 -19.92
C GLN A 372 -11.02 -6.65 -20.55
N ALA A 373 -10.77 -6.72 -21.87
CA ALA A 373 -10.53 -7.98 -22.57
C ALA A 373 -9.26 -8.71 -22.08
N LEU A 374 -8.18 -7.96 -21.78
CA LEU A 374 -6.97 -8.52 -21.18
C LEU A 374 -7.27 -9.18 -19.83
N ILE A 375 -8.00 -8.49 -18.96
CA ILE A 375 -8.35 -8.96 -17.61
C ILE A 375 -9.26 -10.20 -17.70
N GLU A 376 -10.26 -10.19 -18.57
CA GLU A 376 -11.18 -11.32 -18.76
C GLU A 376 -10.44 -12.56 -19.25
N LYS A 377 -9.58 -12.41 -20.25
CA LYS A 377 -8.76 -13.50 -20.78
C LYS A 377 -7.83 -14.10 -19.73
N ALA A 378 -7.17 -13.28 -18.93
CA ALA A 378 -6.28 -13.75 -17.87
C ALA A 378 -7.05 -14.55 -16.79
N ARG A 379 -8.29 -14.13 -16.49
CA ARG A 379 -9.13 -14.76 -15.45
C ARG A 379 -9.86 -16.02 -15.91
N GLU A 380 -10.06 -16.19 -17.22
CA GLU A 380 -10.84 -17.30 -17.80
C GLU A 380 -10.46 -18.68 -17.24
N PRO A 381 -9.17 -19.07 -17.11
CA PRO A 381 -8.80 -20.40 -16.63
C PRO A 381 -9.21 -20.70 -15.18
N HIS A 382 -9.44 -19.66 -14.37
CA HIS A 382 -9.71 -19.79 -12.93
C HIS A 382 -11.13 -19.37 -12.54
N ALA A 383 -11.90 -18.78 -13.46
CA ALA A 383 -13.20 -18.17 -13.18
C ALA A 383 -14.20 -19.15 -12.55
N ALA A 384 -14.27 -20.40 -13.03
CA ALA A 384 -15.15 -21.42 -12.49
C ALA A 384 -14.71 -21.89 -11.09
N ALA A 385 -13.42 -22.16 -10.90
CA ALA A 385 -12.90 -22.67 -9.63
C ALA A 385 -12.96 -21.65 -8.49
N TRP A 386 -12.85 -20.35 -8.81
CA TRP A 386 -12.77 -19.30 -7.80
C TRP A 386 -14.03 -18.45 -7.64
N GLY A 387 -14.97 -18.52 -8.60
CA GLY A 387 -16.17 -17.69 -8.64
C GLY A 387 -17.34 -18.19 -7.78
N ASP A 388 -17.32 -19.45 -7.35
CA ASP A 388 -18.40 -20.02 -6.56
C ASP A 388 -18.47 -19.42 -5.15
N LYS A 389 -19.70 -19.16 -4.70
CA LYS A 389 -19.97 -18.66 -3.35
C LYS A 389 -19.60 -19.72 -2.31
N ILE A 390 -18.70 -19.36 -1.39
CA ILE A 390 -18.31 -20.21 -0.26
C ILE A 390 -18.97 -19.80 1.05
N ALA A 391 -19.31 -18.52 1.22
CA ALA A 391 -19.97 -17.97 2.41
C ALA A 391 -20.62 -16.62 2.11
N ALA A 392 -21.12 -15.93 3.13
CA ALA A 392 -21.47 -14.51 3.08
C ALA A 392 -20.79 -13.79 4.25
N ALA A 393 -20.35 -12.57 4.02
CA ALA A 393 -19.78 -11.73 5.07
C ALA A 393 -20.86 -11.45 6.13
N ASP A 394 -20.60 -11.80 7.38
CA ASP A 394 -21.55 -11.67 8.49
C ASP A 394 -21.65 -10.22 9.03
N ARG A 395 -20.64 -9.42 8.71
CA ARG A 395 -20.46 -8.00 9.05
C ARG A 395 -19.50 -7.38 8.02
N LEU A 396 -19.22 -6.08 8.15
CA LEU A 396 -18.14 -5.45 7.39
C LEU A 396 -16.81 -6.14 7.71
N LEU A 397 -16.15 -6.70 6.70
CA LEU A 397 -14.84 -7.37 6.82
C LEU A 397 -13.75 -6.48 6.20
N TYR A 398 -12.80 -6.02 7.01
CA TYR A 398 -11.68 -5.18 6.59
C TYR A 398 -10.39 -5.56 7.35
N ARG A 399 -9.23 -5.14 6.83
CA ARG A 399 -7.90 -5.40 7.42
C ARG A 399 -7.12 -4.17 7.87
N ARG A 400 -7.25 -3.06 7.13
CA ARG A 400 -6.36 -1.89 7.29
C ARG A 400 -6.53 -1.21 8.65
N GLY A 401 -5.40 -0.96 9.31
CA GLY A 401 -5.27 -0.33 10.64
C GLY A 401 -4.06 -0.87 11.38
N ASN A 402 -3.52 -0.09 12.34
CA ASN A 402 -2.32 -0.52 13.07
C ASN A 402 -2.49 -1.83 13.85
N PHE A 403 -3.73 -2.20 14.19
CA PHE A 403 -4.07 -3.45 14.88
C PHE A 403 -5.12 -4.21 14.04
N SER A 404 -5.85 -5.15 14.64
CA SER A 404 -6.74 -6.04 13.90
C SER A 404 -7.96 -5.36 13.29
N GLY A 405 -8.26 -5.71 12.03
CA GLY A 405 -9.59 -5.58 11.43
C GLY A 405 -10.44 -6.85 11.58
N THR A 406 -11.71 -6.78 11.20
CA THR A 406 -12.66 -7.90 11.28
C THR A 406 -12.34 -9.05 10.32
N MET A 407 -11.70 -8.78 9.17
CA MET A 407 -11.17 -9.82 8.29
C MET A 407 -9.98 -10.54 8.93
N ASP A 408 -9.10 -9.80 9.63
CA ASP A 408 -7.97 -10.41 10.32
C ASP A 408 -8.43 -11.34 11.45
N GLN A 409 -9.49 -10.96 12.18
CA GLN A 409 -10.09 -11.83 13.21
C GLN A 409 -10.66 -13.11 12.60
N LEU A 410 -11.34 -13.03 11.45
CA LEU A 410 -11.80 -14.21 10.72
C LEU A 410 -10.64 -15.14 10.32
N ILE A 411 -9.52 -14.59 9.84
CA ILE A 411 -8.31 -15.38 9.50
C ILE A 411 -7.75 -16.04 10.76
N CYS A 412 -7.63 -15.31 11.87
CA CYS A 412 -7.15 -15.85 13.14
C CYS A 412 -8.08 -16.95 13.69
N ASP A 413 -9.40 -16.78 13.60
CA ASP A 413 -10.37 -17.81 13.99
C ASP A 413 -10.26 -19.07 13.13
N ALA A 414 -10.04 -18.91 11.82
CA ALA A 414 -9.79 -20.03 10.92
C ALA A 414 -8.53 -20.80 11.30
N LEU A 415 -7.41 -20.08 11.53
CA LEU A 415 -6.15 -20.70 11.97
C LEU A 415 -6.33 -21.49 13.28
N ARG A 416 -6.98 -20.90 14.29
CA ARG A 416 -7.21 -21.57 15.58
C ARG A 416 -8.13 -22.78 15.45
N GLY A 417 -9.24 -22.60 14.76
CA GLY A 417 -10.28 -23.63 14.64
C GLY A 417 -9.85 -24.82 13.80
N GLU A 418 -9.17 -24.60 12.68
CA GLU A 418 -8.79 -25.66 11.75
C GLU A 418 -7.44 -26.31 12.12
N LEU A 419 -6.53 -25.58 12.79
CA LEU A 419 -5.23 -26.12 13.23
C LEU A 419 -5.21 -26.50 14.73
N ASN A 420 -6.36 -26.38 15.40
CA ASN A 420 -6.56 -26.67 16.82
C ASN A 420 -5.52 -25.95 17.70
N ALA A 421 -5.41 -24.63 17.58
CA ALA A 421 -4.44 -23.80 18.31
C ALA A 421 -5.14 -22.87 19.31
N GLU A 422 -4.46 -22.60 20.43
CA GLU A 422 -4.96 -21.70 21.47
C GLU A 422 -4.90 -20.24 21.01
N ILE A 423 -3.80 -19.88 20.33
CA ILE A 423 -3.50 -18.54 19.85
C ILE A 423 -3.25 -18.61 18.34
N ALA A 424 -3.63 -17.57 17.62
CA ALA A 424 -3.19 -17.35 16.24
C ALA A 424 -2.43 -16.04 16.10
N LEU A 425 -1.37 -16.06 15.30
CA LEU A 425 -0.60 -14.91 14.83
C LEU A 425 -0.70 -14.84 13.31
N SER A 426 -1.32 -13.78 12.80
CA SER A 426 -1.44 -13.50 11.37
C SER A 426 -0.70 -12.19 11.04
N PRO A 427 0.02 -12.08 9.92
CA PRO A 427 0.78 -10.88 9.60
C PRO A 427 -0.15 -9.66 9.44
N GLY A 428 0.33 -8.51 9.92
CA GLY A 428 -0.33 -7.21 9.82
C GLY A 428 -0.18 -6.58 8.43
N PHE A 429 -0.48 -7.33 7.37
CA PHE A 429 -0.41 -6.82 6.00
C PHE A 429 -1.43 -5.70 5.78
N ARG A 430 -1.00 -4.66 5.06
CA ARG A 430 -1.85 -3.53 4.69
C ARG A 430 -2.73 -3.83 3.49
N TRP A 431 -2.36 -4.86 2.71
CA TRP A 431 -3.12 -5.31 1.56
C TRP A 431 -4.24 -6.32 1.93
N GLY A 432 -5.30 -6.31 1.14
CA GLY A 432 -6.54 -7.05 1.36
C GLY A 432 -7.78 -6.17 1.15
N THR A 433 -8.75 -6.65 0.38
CA THR A 433 -9.97 -5.90 0.05
C THR A 433 -10.95 -5.85 1.23
N THR A 434 -11.97 -4.99 1.13
CA THR A 434 -13.08 -4.94 2.09
C THR A 434 -14.30 -5.66 1.53
N ALA A 435 -14.98 -6.45 2.36
CA ALA A 435 -16.28 -7.05 2.03
C ALA A 435 -17.38 -6.40 2.88
N LEU A 436 -18.46 -5.96 2.24
CA LEU A 436 -19.62 -5.36 2.92
C LEU A 436 -20.43 -6.44 3.65
N ALA A 437 -21.16 -6.06 4.70
CA ALA A 437 -22.06 -6.99 5.38
C ALA A 437 -23.08 -7.59 4.38
N GLY A 438 -23.25 -8.91 4.44
CA GLY A 438 -24.11 -9.68 3.54
C GLY A 438 -23.53 -9.94 2.15
N GLN A 439 -22.36 -9.40 1.81
CA GLN A 439 -21.71 -9.66 0.53
C GLN A 439 -21.39 -11.16 0.40
N PRO A 440 -21.76 -11.83 -0.72
CA PRO A 440 -21.28 -13.17 -1.01
C PRO A 440 -19.75 -13.20 -1.06
N LEU A 441 -19.15 -14.16 -0.35
CA LEU A 441 -17.72 -14.40 -0.38
C LEU A 441 -17.43 -15.57 -1.30
N THR A 442 -16.41 -15.42 -2.13
CA THR A 442 -15.89 -16.42 -3.07
C THR A 442 -14.47 -16.83 -2.70
N MET A 443 -13.91 -17.84 -3.39
CA MET A 443 -12.49 -18.17 -3.20
C MET A 443 -11.58 -17.04 -3.71
N GLU A 444 -11.99 -16.30 -4.75
CA GLU A 444 -11.25 -15.12 -5.23
C GLU A 444 -11.14 -14.05 -4.13
N ASP A 445 -12.19 -13.85 -3.32
CA ASP A 445 -12.15 -12.94 -2.18
C ASP A 445 -11.19 -13.42 -1.08
N VAL A 446 -11.16 -14.72 -0.78
CA VAL A 446 -10.20 -15.29 0.19
C VAL A 446 -8.77 -15.13 -0.29
N LEU A 447 -8.52 -15.43 -1.56
CA LEU A 447 -7.19 -15.29 -2.18
C LEU A 447 -6.74 -13.83 -2.17
N ALA A 448 -7.64 -12.86 -2.38
CA ALA A 448 -7.31 -11.43 -2.27
C ALA A 448 -6.90 -10.98 -0.85
N GLN A 449 -7.09 -11.82 0.17
CA GLN A 449 -6.63 -11.55 1.56
C GLN A 449 -5.36 -12.32 1.93
N THR A 450 -5.05 -13.41 1.22
CA THR A 450 -4.12 -14.44 1.71
C THR A 450 -3.12 -14.96 0.67
N ALA A 451 -3.27 -14.60 -0.61
CA ALA A 451 -2.39 -15.09 -1.67
C ALA A 451 -1.02 -14.41 -1.64
N ILE A 452 -0.03 -15.15 -1.15
CA ILE A 452 1.41 -14.81 -1.18
C ILE A 452 2.21 -16.00 -1.74
N THR A 453 3.50 -15.79 -2.02
CA THR A 453 4.41 -16.83 -2.56
C THR A 453 4.96 -17.81 -1.52
N TYR A 454 4.63 -17.62 -0.24
CA TYR A 454 5.00 -18.48 0.89
C TYR A 454 3.83 -18.62 1.90
N PRO A 455 2.69 -19.15 1.45
CA PRO A 455 1.41 -19.11 2.17
C PRO A 455 1.26 -20.15 3.28
N GLU A 456 2.24 -21.04 3.43
CA GLU A 456 2.12 -22.24 4.24
C GLU A 456 1.87 -21.88 5.71
N THR A 457 0.90 -22.57 6.29
CA THR A 457 0.61 -22.43 7.72
C THR A 457 1.63 -23.18 8.57
N TYR A 458 1.73 -22.79 9.84
CA TYR A 458 2.52 -23.48 10.83
C TYR A 458 1.77 -23.55 12.16
N VAL A 459 2.20 -24.51 12.97
CA VAL A 459 1.80 -24.65 14.37
C VAL A 459 3.07 -24.84 15.18
N ALA A 460 3.29 -23.95 16.15
CA ALA A 460 4.45 -23.98 17.02
C ALA A 460 4.04 -23.95 18.49
N THR A 461 4.90 -24.46 19.34
CA THR A 461 4.79 -24.30 20.80
C THR A 461 5.61 -23.08 21.19
N MET A 462 4.98 -22.08 21.81
CA MET A 462 5.64 -20.86 22.28
C MET A 462 5.37 -20.63 23.75
N THR A 463 6.35 -20.17 24.51
CA THR A 463 6.13 -19.72 25.89
C THR A 463 5.40 -18.39 25.93
N GLY A 464 4.72 -18.09 27.04
CA GLY A 464 4.10 -16.77 27.24
C GLY A 464 5.11 -15.62 27.09
N ALA A 465 6.35 -15.83 27.51
CA ALA A 465 7.45 -14.87 27.31
C ALA A 465 7.77 -14.66 25.82
N GLN A 466 7.93 -15.74 25.04
CA GLN A 466 8.21 -15.65 23.60
C GLN A 466 7.07 -14.94 22.84
N ILE A 467 5.81 -15.16 23.24
CA ILE A 467 4.66 -14.46 22.65
C ILE A 467 4.74 -12.96 22.94
N LYS A 468 5.07 -12.57 24.18
CA LYS A 468 5.26 -11.16 24.53
C LYS A 468 6.42 -10.54 23.73
N ASP A 469 7.53 -11.25 23.60
CA ASP A 469 8.72 -10.75 22.88
C ASP A 469 8.40 -10.49 21.40
N VAL A 470 7.65 -11.39 20.74
CA VAL A 470 7.18 -11.17 19.36
C VAL A 470 6.29 -9.93 19.27
N LEU A 471 5.38 -9.72 20.22
CA LEU A 471 4.52 -8.54 20.21
C LEU A 471 5.32 -7.25 20.47
N GLU A 472 6.30 -7.26 21.36
CA GLU A 472 7.16 -6.09 21.64
C GLU A 472 8.04 -5.74 20.45
N ASP A 473 8.62 -6.73 19.77
CA ASP A 473 9.47 -6.54 18.59
C ASP A 473 8.69 -5.90 17.43
N VAL A 474 7.51 -6.45 17.11
CA VAL A 474 6.63 -5.87 16.08
C VAL A 474 6.13 -4.49 16.49
N CYS A 475 5.85 -4.28 17.78
CA CYS A 475 5.42 -2.97 18.29
C CYS A 475 6.54 -1.93 18.20
N ASP A 476 7.81 -2.33 18.41
CA ASP A 476 8.96 -1.45 18.19
C ASP A 476 9.17 -1.11 16.74
N ASN A 477 8.98 -2.07 15.84
CA ASN A 477 9.03 -1.80 14.42
C ASN A 477 8.03 -0.71 14.00
N LEU A 478 6.78 -0.84 14.44
CA LEU A 478 5.70 0.08 14.05
C LEU A 478 5.82 1.45 14.73
N PHE A 479 6.12 1.47 16.03
CA PHE A 479 6.16 2.67 16.84
C PHE A 479 7.60 3.05 17.22
N ASN A 480 8.56 2.84 16.32
CA ASN A 480 9.90 3.38 16.52
C ASN A 480 9.84 4.91 16.37
N PRO A 481 10.36 5.69 17.33
CA PRO A 481 10.36 7.16 17.21
C PRO A 481 11.27 7.66 16.07
N ASP A 482 12.22 6.84 15.62
CA ASP A 482 13.01 7.11 14.43
C ASP A 482 12.42 6.35 13.22
N PRO A 483 11.88 7.07 12.20
CA PRO A 483 11.35 6.46 11.00
C PRO A 483 12.29 5.51 10.26
N TYR A 484 13.61 5.71 10.31
CA TYR A 484 14.56 4.79 9.64
C TYR A 484 14.66 3.42 10.32
N TYR A 485 14.04 3.20 11.47
CA TYR A 485 13.90 1.85 12.05
C TYR A 485 12.52 1.26 11.82
N GLN A 486 11.59 2.03 11.24
CA GLN A 486 10.30 1.53 10.82
C GLN A 486 10.46 0.78 9.51
N GLN A 487 10.21 -0.52 9.56
CA GLN A 487 10.27 -1.37 8.36
C GLN A 487 8.87 -1.44 7.70
N GLY A 488 7.84 -0.93 8.35
CA GLY A 488 6.47 -0.95 7.87
C GLY A 488 5.76 -2.29 8.13
N GLY A 489 4.54 -2.42 7.62
CA GLY A 489 3.55 -3.33 8.19
C GLY A 489 2.83 -2.72 9.40
N ASP A 490 1.69 -3.30 9.77
CA ASP A 490 0.97 -2.99 11.00
C ASP A 490 1.27 -4.08 12.07
N MET A 491 0.74 -3.97 13.28
CA MET A 491 0.92 -5.01 14.31
C MET A 491 0.48 -6.38 13.81
N VAL A 492 1.19 -7.42 14.26
CA VAL A 492 0.74 -8.80 14.10
C VAL A 492 -0.68 -8.94 14.66
N ARG A 493 -1.53 -9.58 13.87
CA ARG A 493 -2.94 -9.82 14.19
C ARG A 493 -3.01 -11.00 15.13
N VAL A 494 -3.71 -10.83 16.24
CA VAL A 494 -3.83 -11.85 17.27
C VAL A 494 -5.25 -12.41 17.33
N GLY A 495 -5.37 -13.72 17.52
CA GLY A 495 -6.60 -14.38 17.93
C GLY A 495 -6.34 -15.24 19.16
N GLY A 496 -7.33 -15.35 20.05
CA GLY A 496 -7.19 -16.10 21.31
C GLY A 496 -6.43 -15.38 22.41
N LEU A 497 -6.03 -14.12 22.16
CA LEU A 497 -5.18 -13.31 23.02
C LEU A 497 -5.61 -11.83 22.94
N SER A 498 -5.76 -11.20 24.09
CA SER A 498 -5.92 -9.75 24.27
C SER A 498 -4.72 -9.18 25.02
N TYR A 499 -4.42 -7.90 24.83
CA TYR A 499 -3.30 -7.22 25.49
C TYR A 499 -3.53 -5.71 25.57
N ALA A 500 -2.80 -5.03 26.44
CA ALA A 500 -2.69 -3.58 26.45
C ALA A 500 -1.41 -3.14 25.71
N CYS A 501 -1.51 -2.07 24.93
CA CYS A 501 -0.41 -1.47 24.18
C CYS A 501 -0.26 0.01 24.58
N THR A 502 0.96 0.42 24.91
CA THR A 502 1.32 1.81 25.20
C THR A 502 2.35 2.27 24.15
N PRO A 503 1.93 2.75 22.97
CA PRO A 503 2.81 2.96 21.82
C PRO A 503 4.03 3.86 22.09
N ALA A 504 3.86 4.88 22.93
CA ALA A 504 4.90 5.86 23.25
C ALA A 504 5.94 5.38 24.28
N GLU A 505 5.75 4.20 24.89
CA GLU A 505 6.74 3.63 25.81
C GLU A 505 7.98 3.12 25.08
N THR A 506 9.05 2.92 25.84
CA THR A 506 10.29 2.35 25.31
C THR A 506 10.12 0.87 24.94
N VAL A 507 10.92 0.40 23.98
CA VAL A 507 10.99 -1.02 23.58
C VAL A 507 11.03 -1.97 24.79
N GLY A 508 10.25 -3.06 24.73
CA GLY A 508 10.13 -4.06 25.79
C GLY A 508 9.13 -3.72 26.90
N LYS A 509 8.58 -2.50 26.90
CA LYS A 509 7.56 -2.04 27.85
C LYS A 509 6.25 -1.61 27.18
N ARG A 510 6.11 -1.76 25.87
CA ARG A 510 4.90 -1.33 25.16
C ARG A 510 3.73 -2.29 25.40
N ILE A 511 4.00 -3.58 25.60
CA ILE A 511 2.99 -4.65 25.70
C ILE A 511 2.82 -5.09 27.15
N SER A 512 1.57 -5.07 27.62
CA SER A 512 1.20 -5.47 28.98
C SER A 512 -0.15 -6.18 29.03
N GLU A 513 -0.51 -6.72 30.20
CA GLU A 513 -1.85 -7.30 30.45
C GLU A 513 -2.29 -8.38 29.44
N LEU A 514 -1.37 -9.24 29.02
CA LEU A 514 -1.67 -10.32 28.09
C LEU A 514 -2.65 -11.32 28.73
N LYS A 515 -3.81 -11.53 28.10
CA LYS A 515 -4.87 -12.41 28.58
C LYS A 515 -5.39 -13.31 27.46
N LEU A 516 -5.48 -14.60 27.72
CA LEU A 516 -6.14 -15.57 26.86
C LEU A 516 -7.66 -15.33 26.83
N ASP A 517 -8.34 -15.97 25.88
CA ASP A 517 -9.79 -16.07 25.90
C ASP A 517 -10.30 -16.59 27.26
N GLY A 518 -11.39 -15.99 27.75
CA GLY A 518 -11.92 -16.22 29.09
C GLY A 518 -11.23 -15.41 30.20
N GLY A 519 -10.28 -14.52 29.85
CA GLY A 519 -9.70 -13.54 30.78
C GLY A 519 -8.55 -14.05 31.63
N ARG A 520 -8.10 -15.29 31.42
CA ARG A 520 -6.94 -15.86 32.13
C ARG A 520 -5.66 -15.14 31.69
N THR A 521 -4.83 -14.73 32.64
CA THR A 521 -3.54 -14.09 32.35
C THR A 521 -2.61 -15.08 31.63
N LEU A 522 -1.88 -14.59 30.62
CA LEU A 522 -0.82 -15.34 29.96
C LEU A 522 0.36 -15.50 30.93
N GLU A 523 0.75 -16.73 31.23
CA GLU A 523 1.85 -17.01 32.15
C GLU A 523 3.17 -17.14 31.38
N ALA A 524 4.17 -16.36 31.74
CA ALA A 524 5.43 -16.24 30.99
C ALA A 524 6.14 -17.59 30.76
N GLY A 525 6.14 -18.46 31.77
CA GLY A 525 6.81 -19.78 31.71
C GLY A 525 5.95 -20.91 31.13
N LYS A 526 4.65 -20.69 30.88
CA LYS A 526 3.79 -21.72 30.28
C LYS A 526 3.91 -21.71 28.77
N SER A 527 3.78 -22.90 28.17
CA SER A 527 3.76 -23.10 26.74
C SER A 527 2.33 -23.13 26.20
N TYR A 528 2.14 -22.52 25.04
CA TYR A 528 0.87 -22.40 24.33
C TYR A 528 1.04 -22.87 22.90
N LYS A 529 -0.02 -23.47 22.35
CA LYS A 529 -0.05 -23.86 20.94
C LYS A 529 -0.46 -22.65 20.09
N VAL A 530 0.45 -22.20 19.23
CA VAL A 530 0.30 -21.00 18.39
C VAL A 530 0.27 -21.40 16.92
N ALA A 531 -0.77 -20.99 16.20
CA ALA A 531 -0.88 -21.12 14.75
C ALA A 531 -0.50 -19.82 14.04
N GLY A 532 0.08 -19.92 12.85
CA GLY A 532 0.34 -18.75 12.01
C GLY A 532 0.59 -19.12 10.55
N TRP A 533 0.95 -18.12 9.75
CA TRP A 533 1.28 -18.26 8.33
C TRP A 533 2.25 -17.17 7.89
N ALA A 534 2.66 -17.19 6.62
CA ALA A 534 3.61 -16.22 6.04
C ALA A 534 4.95 -16.17 6.78
N SER A 535 5.47 -17.33 7.21
CA SER A 535 6.75 -17.39 7.87
C SER A 535 7.89 -17.12 6.89
N VAL A 536 8.89 -16.33 7.31
CA VAL A 536 10.14 -16.18 6.56
C VAL A 536 10.95 -17.48 6.53
N ASN A 537 10.70 -18.37 7.49
CA ASN A 537 11.24 -19.73 7.52
C ASN A 537 10.32 -20.68 6.76
N GLU A 538 10.89 -21.70 6.12
CA GLU A 538 10.12 -22.70 5.38
C GLU A 538 9.13 -23.45 6.30
N GLN A 539 7.90 -23.61 5.84
CA GLN A 539 6.82 -24.33 6.54
C GLN A 539 6.20 -25.39 5.61
N LYS A 540 5.45 -26.31 6.19
CA LYS A 540 4.83 -27.45 5.46
C LYS A 540 3.32 -27.56 5.65
N GLY A 541 2.70 -26.62 6.37
CA GLY A 541 1.25 -26.62 6.56
C GLY A 541 0.53 -26.30 5.27
N ALA A 542 -0.78 -26.58 5.24
CA ALA A 542 -1.63 -26.18 4.12
C ALA A 542 -1.54 -24.65 3.91
N PRO A 543 -1.67 -24.16 2.67
CA PRO A 543 -1.76 -22.73 2.43
C PRO A 543 -2.91 -22.11 3.23
N VAL A 544 -2.69 -20.91 3.77
CA VAL A 544 -3.67 -20.24 4.63
C VAL A 544 -5.04 -20.02 3.94
N TRP A 545 -5.09 -19.86 2.62
CA TRP A 545 -6.35 -19.69 1.90
C TRP A 545 -7.24 -20.94 1.97
N ASP A 546 -6.65 -22.14 1.99
CA ASP A 546 -7.42 -23.38 2.14
C ASP A 546 -7.97 -23.48 3.57
N VAL A 547 -7.16 -23.09 4.56
CA VAL A 547 -7.57 -23.03 5.97
C VAL A 547 -8.75 -22.07 6.16
N VAL A 548 -8.66 -20.86 5.61
CA VAL A 548 -9.73 -19.85 5.68
C VAL A 548 -10.98 -20.30 4.91
N ALA A 549 -10.81 -20.84 3.71
CA ALA A 549 -11.93 -21.33 2.90
C ALA A 549 -12.67 -22.50 3.57
N ASN A 550 -11.94 -23.44 4.19
CA ASN A 550 -12.53 -24.55 4.93
C ASN A 550 -13.31 -24.06 6.15
N HIS A 551 -12.75 -23.11 6.90
CA HIS A 551 -13.46 -22.48 8.02
C HIS A 551 -14.77 -21.83 7.57
N LEU A 552 -14.75 -21.06 6.48
CA LEU A 552 -15.95 -20.41 5.93
C LEU A 552 -17.01 -21.42 5.47
N ARG A 553 -16.59 -22.49 4.77
CA ARG A 553 -17.50 -23.57 4.30
C ARG A 553 -18.10 -24.38 5.44
N SER A 554 -17.45 -24.44 6.61
CA SER A 554 -17.97 -25.17 7.77
C SER A 554 -19.26 -24.57 8.34
N GLY A 555 -19.55 -23.30 8.03
CA GLY A 555 -20.74 -22.61 8.55
C GLY A 555 -20.71 -22.32 10.05
N LYS A 556 -19.54 -22.46 10.70
CA LYS A 556 -19.37 -22.08 12.11
C LYS A 556 -19.78 -20.62 12.31
N PRO A 557 -20.52 -20.30 13.39
CA PRO A 557 -20.92 -18.93 13.65
C PRO A 557 -19.67 -18.05 13.86
N PRO A 558 -19.68 -16.81 13.36
CA PRO A 558 -18.54 -15.92 13.48
C PRO A 558 -18.28 -15.57 14.95
N ASN A 559 -17.01 -15.57 15.36
CA ASN A 559 -16.64 -15.13 16.69
C ASN A 559 -16.86 -13.61 16.80
N ARG A 560 -17.77 -13.20 17.69
CA ARG A 560 -18.04 -11.78 17.97
C ARG A 560 -17.29 -11.26 19.19
N ASN A 561 -16.71 -12.16 19.98
CA ASN A 561 -15.86 -11.83 21.10
C ASN A 561 -14.43 -11.70 20.58
N ALA A 562 -14.14 -10.59 19.90
CA ALA A 562 -12.77 -10.33 19.48
C ALA A 562 -11.96 -9.90 20.71
N PRO A 563 -10.93 -10.66 21.13
CA PRO A 563 -10.01 -10.16 22.14
C PRO A 563 -9.36 -8.87 21.62
N GLY A 564 -9.48 -7.80 22.40
CA GLY A 564 -9.10 -6.46 21.96
C GLY A 564 -7.67 -6.08 22.32
N VAL A 565 -7.16 -5.07 21.62
CA VAL A 565 -6.01 -4.29 22.06
C VAL A 565 -6.52 -3.11 22.86
N THR A 566 -6.11 -2.98 24.11
CA THR A 566 -6.39 -1.78 24.91
C THR A 566 -5.26 -0.79 24.73
N LEU A 567 -5.52 0.32 24.07
CA LEU A 567 -4.53 1.37 23.86
C LEU A 567 -4.43 2.26 25.09
N LYS A 568 -3.21 2.61 25.49
CA LYS A 568 -2.91 3.46 26.65
C LYS A 568 -2.08 4.66 26.22
N GLY A 569 -2.37 5.83 26.80
CA GLY A 569 -1.57 7.04 26.60
C GLY A 569 -1.69 7.65 25.21
N VAL A 570 -2.77 7.36 24.48
CA VAL A 570 -3.01 7.83 23.11
C VAL A 570 -4.41 8.41 22.93
N ASP A 571 -5.11 8.74 24.01
CA ASP A 571 -6.50 9.20 23.99
C ASP A 571 -6.68 10.48 23.15
N ASP A 572 -5.69 11.37 23.15
CA ASP A 572 -5.66 12.60 22.36
C ASP A 572 -4.97 12.44 20.99
N ASN A 573 -4.61 11.21 20.59
CA ASN A 573 -3.93 10.98 19.32
C ASN A 573 -4.93 11.03 18.16
N PRO A 574 -4.78 11.97 17.20
CA PRO A 574 -5.71 12.10 16.06
C PRO A 574 -5.59 10.95 15.03
N GLY A 575 -4.63 10.05 15.24
CA GLY A 575 -4.53 8.76 14.59
C GLY A 575 -5.53 7.72 15.10
N ILE A 576 -6.41 8.06 16.04
CA ILE A 576 -7.45 7.17 16.57
C ILE A 576 -8.82 7.78 16.37
N ALA A 577 -9.73 7.01 15.78
CA ALA A 577 -11.14 7.34 15.76
C ALA A 577 -11.73 7.28 17.18
N GLY A 578 -12.33 8.38 17.65
CA GLY A 578 -13.08 8.35 18.91
C GLY A 578 -14.22 7.32 18.85
N LEU A 579 -14.54 6.67 19.98
CA LEU A 579 -15.52 5.58 20.11
C LEU A 579 -16.98 5.90 19.64
N HIS A 580 -17.25 7.13 19.19
CA HIS A 580 -18.56 7.63 18.80
C HIS A 580 -18.58 8.35 17.43
N GLN A 581 -17.64 8.04 16.53
CA GLN A 581 -17.51 8.72 15.22
C GLN A 581 -17.80 7.82 14.02
#